data_AF-A0A2A4FES7-F1
#
_entry.id   AF-A0A2A4FES7-F1
#
_cell.length_a   1.000
_cell.length_b   1.000
_cell.length_c   1.000
_cell.angle_alpha   90.00
_cell.angle_beta   90.00
_cell.angle_gamma   90.00
#
_symmetry.space_group_name_H-M   'P 1'
#
loop_
_entity.id
_entity.type
_entity.pdbx_description
1 polymer ?
#
loop_
_entity_poly.entity_id
_entity_poly.type
_entity_poly.pdbx_seq_one_letter_code
_entity_poly.pdbx_strand_id
1 'polypeptide(L)'
;MEEFDVNDDGEWFLVHSGAVTNTNPGSVVTVLINTERICENMTNRQFREMVLKMRDKAVSLVEIRLEDLRRWSARDKTRVQQWFGRSDEGTRIRLTHGLTAIVGALKELTGFNFTRWDSGRYAYIGCVPNPNTSGVVASVCAPDTATHTIAIHPDFCTMRDFSWEKDSIVSTLIHEVSHFRDTMGTKDHRYYMNECVNFGSEDPDLAINNADSVAGYVIYNE
;
A
#
# COMPACT_ATOMS: atom_id res chain seq x y z
N MET A 1 1.87 -37.74 -5.25
CA MET A 1 2.16 -36.65 -4.31
C MET A 1 2.26 -35.42 -5.17
N GLU A 2 1.32 -34.48 -5.01
CA GLU A 2 1.46 -33.16 -5.63
C GLU A 2 2.73 -32.50 -5.09
N GLU A 3 3.45 -31.80 -5.97
CA GLU A 3 4.70 -31.14 -5.66
C GLU A 3 4.38 -29.92 -4.78
N PHE A 4 4.90 -29.90 -3.56
CA PHE A 4 4.64 -28.85 -2.58
C PHE A 4 5.52 -27.63 -2.89
N ASP A 5 4.88 -26.52 -3.28
CA ASP A 5 5.55 -25.23 -3.49
C ASP A 5 5.28 -24.29 -2.32
N VAL A 6 6.34 -23.97 -1.56
CA VAL A 6 6.31 -22.98 -0.47
C VAL A 6 6.13 -21.55 -0.96
N ASN A 7 6.22 -21.32 -2.28
CA ASN A 7 6.06 -20.03 -2.94
C ASN A 7 4.74 -19.91 -3.72
N ASP A 8 3.75 -20.75 -3.44
CA ASP A 8 2.42 -20.73 -4.07
C ASP A 8 1.58 -19.53 -3.58
N ASP A 9 2.06 -18.31 -3.84
CA ASP A 9 1.40 -17.02 -3.61
C ASP A 9 0.70 -16.83 -2.24
N GLY A 10 1.16 -17.57 -1.22
CA GLY A 10 0.64 -17.52 0.15
C GLY A 10 -0.55 -18.44 0.45
N GLU A 11 -0.81 -19.49 -0.34
CA GLU A 11 -1.68 -20.60 0.05
C GLU A 11 -1.05 -21.40 1.20
N TRP A 12 0.23 -21.75 1.03
CA TRP A 12 1.02 -22.48 2.01
C TRP A 12 2.15 -21.61 2.53
N PHE A 13 2.41 -21.67 3.83
CA PHE A 13 3.57 -21.01 4.42
C PHE A 13 4.31 -21.98 5.32
N LEU A 14 5.63 -21.92 5.25
CA LEU A 14 6.49 -22.79 6.03
C LEU A 14 6.43 -22.36 7.50
N VAL A 15 5.76 -23.16 8.31
CA VAL A 15 5.53 -22.88 9.73
C VAL A 15 6.84 -22.96 10.54
N HIS A 16 7.78 -23.82 10.14
CA HIS A 16 9.13 -23.87 10.71
C HIS A 16 10.09 -24.67 9.80
N SER A 17 11.12 -24.02 9.25
CA SER A 17 12.11 -24.67 8.36
C SER A 17 13.18 -25.49 9.09
N GLY A 18 13.41 -25.21 10.38
CA GLY A 18 14.50 -25.79 11.18
C GLY A 18 14.06 -26.42 12.49
N ALA A 19 12.87 -27.04 12.55
CA ALA A 19 12.29 -27.48 13.82
C ALA A 19 13.07 -28.69 14.30
N VAL A 20 13.95 -28.46 15.28
CA VAL A 20 14.76 -29.51 15.91
C VAL A 20 14.40 -29.59 17.38
N THR A 21 14.15 -30.81 17.85
CA THR A 21 13.96 -31.13 19.26
C THR A 21 15.09 -32.05 19.72
N ASN A 22 15.35 -32.12 21.02
CA ASN A 22 16.33 -33.05 21.59
C ASN A 22 15.62 -34.22 22.28
N THR A 23 16.39 -35.17 22.84
CA THR A 23 15.85 -36.37 23.50
C THR A 23 15.35 -36.12 24.92
N ASN A 24 15.32 -34.86 25.40
CA ASN A 24 14.84 -34.58 26.75
C ASN A 24 13.31 -34.76 26.79
N PRO A 25 12.78 -35.66 27.63
CA PRO A 25 11.34 -35.84 27.75
C PRO A 25 10.66 -34.52 28.12
N GLY A 26 9.68 -34.10 27.30
CA GLY A 26 8.92 -32.87 27.50
C GLY A 26 9.41 -31.63 26.73
N SER A 27 10.48 -31.73 25.92
CA SER A 27 10.88 -30.63 25.03
C SER A 27 9.87 -30.45 23.87
N VAL A 28 9.13 -29.33 23.90
CA VAL A 28 8.14 -28.95 22.88
C VAL A 28 8.49 -27.60 22.26
N VAL A 29 8.25 -27.45 20.96
CA VAL A 29 8.21 -26.15 20.26
C VAL A 29 6.75 -25.86 19.96
N THR A 30 6.19 -24.85 20.63
CA THR A 30 4.82 -24.42 20.41
C THR A 30 4.77 -23.44 19.26
N VAL A 31 4.05 -23.78 18.19
CA VAL A 31 3.79 -22.86 17.09
C VAL A 31 2.34 -22.44 17.09
N LEU A 32 2.09 -21.13 17.19
CA LEU A 32 0.75 -20.56 17.12
C LEU A 32 0.43 -20.21 15.66
N ILE A 33 -0.58 -20.87 15.10
CA ILE A 33 -1.08 -20.58 13.76
C ILE A 33 -2.36 -19.76 13.91
N ASN A 34 -2.32 -18.50 13.47
CA ASN A 34 -3.53 -17.67 13.39
C ASN A 34 -4.16 -17.82 12.00
N THR A 35 -5.32 -18.48 11.96
CA THR A 35 -6.11 -18.68 10.73
C THR A 35 -7.27 -17.70 10.60
N GLU A 36 -7.32 -16.66 11.43
CA GLU A 36 -8.33 -15.61 11.31
C GLU A 36 -8.28 -14.98 9.92
N ARG A 37 -9.46 -14.62 9.44
CA ARG A 37 -9.62 -14.00 8.13
C ARG A 37 -9.21 -12.54 8.20
N ILE A 38 -8.44 -12.08 7.22
CA ILE A 38 -8.16 -10.65 7.03
C ILE A 38 -9.46 -9.90 6.75
N CYS A 39 -10.27 -10.45 5.84
CA CYS A 39 -11.59 -9.96 5.50
C CYS A 39 -12.65 -11.01 5.83
N GLU A 40 -13.61 -10.70 6.69
CA GLU A 40 -14.58 -11.69 7.19
C GLU A 40 -15.43 -12.33 6.08
N ASN A 41 -15.68 -11.57 5.00
CA ASN A 41 -16.47 -11.97 3.84
C ASN A 41 -15.73 -12.87 2.83
N MET A 42 -14.44 -13.14 3.01
CA MET A 42 -13.66 -14.00 2.09
C MET A 42 -12.58 -14.82 2.82
N THR A 43 -12.06 -15.85 2.16
CA THR A 43 -10.90 -16.59 2.69
C THR A 43 -9.62 -15.78 2.54
N ASN A 44 -8.58 -16.08 3.34
CA ASN A 44 -7.27 -15.43 3.20
C ASN A 44 -6.64 -15.66 1.82
N ARG A 45 -6.89 -16.81 1.19
CA ARG A 45 -6.47 -17.09 -0.19
C ARG A 45 -7.14 -16.14 -1.18
N GLN A 46 -8.47 -16.04 -1.13
CA GLN A 46 -9.23 -15.11 -1.98
C GLN A 46 -8.81 -13.66 -1.77
N PHE A 47 -8.56 -13.26 -0.52
CA PHE A 47 -8.03 -11.93 -0.21
C PHE A 47 -6.68 -11.70 -0.90
N ARG A 48 -5.74 -12.65 -0.79
CA ARG A 48 -4.41 -12.56 -1.40
C ARG A 48 -4.49 -12.48 -2.93
N GLU A 49 -5.24 -13.38 -3.56
CA GLU A 49 -5.45 -13.37 -5.01
C GLU A 49 -6.01 -12.01 -5.48
N MET A 50 -7.01 -11.49 -4.76
CA MET A 50 -7.62 -10.19 -5.07
C MET A 50 -6.64 -9.03 -4.89
N VAL A 51 -5.97 -8.92 -3.73
CA VAL A 51 -5.12 -7.77 -3.41
C VAL A 51 -3.87 -7.74 -4.30
N LEU A 52 -3.30 -8.90 -4.63
CA LEU A 52 -2.14 -9.00 -5.52
C LEU A 52 -2.49 -8.63 -6.96
N LYS A 53 -3.69 -9.01 -7.43
CA LYS A 53 -4.23 -8.52 -8.71
C LYS A 53 -4.39 -6.99 -8.72
N MET A 54 -4.85 -6.40 -7.61
CA MET A 54 -4.97 -4.94 -7.49
C MET A 54 -3.62 -4.24 -7.38
N ARG A 55 -2.65 -4.85 -6.69
CA ARG A 55 -1.25 -4.40 -6.67
C ARG A 55 -0.67 -4.35 -8.08
N ASP A 56 -0.87 -5.38 -8.90
CA ASP A 56 -0.34 -5.40 -10.27
C ASP A 56 -0.96 -4.30 -11.14
N LYS A 57 -2.26 -4.04 -10.93
CA LYS A 57 -2.91 -2.89 -11.55
C LYS A 57 -2.32 -1.56 -11.07
N ALA A 58 -2.09 -1.38 -9.77
CA ALA A 58 -1.42 -0.20 -9.23
C ALA A 58 -0.03 0.00 -9.85
N VAL A 59 0.78 -1.06 -9.94
CA VAL A 59 2.09 -1.06 -10.61
C VAL A 59 1.98 -0.51 -12.03
N SER A 60 1.06 -1.06 -12.85
CA SER A 60 0.90 -0.60 -14.23
C SER A 60 0.55 0.89 -14.35
N LEU A 61 -0.28 1.42 -13.44
CA LEU A 61 -0.69 2.82 -13.45
C LEU A 61 0.44 3.75 -13.03
N VAL A 62 1.23 3.34 -12.03
CA VAL A 62 2.43 4.09 -11.62
C VAL A 62 3.46 4.12 -12.74
N GLU A 63 3.68 3.01 -13.45
CA GLU A 63 4.60 2.94 -14.59
C GLU A 63 4.15 3.86 -15.74
N ILE A 64 2.85 3.93 -16.04
CA ILE A 64 2.31 4.88 -17.02
C ILE A 64 2.64 6.33 -16.60
N ARG A 65 2.50 6.68 -15.32
CA ARG A 65 2.84 8.03 -14.84
C ARG A 65 4.33 8.32 -14.91
N LEU A 66 5.19 7.33 -14.64
CA LEU A 66 6.63 7.49 -14.82
C LEU A 66 6.98 7.80 -16.28
N GLU A 67 6.32 7.16 -17.25
CA GLU A 67 6.48 7.48 -18.67
C GLU A 67 6.00 8.89 -19.02
N ASP A 68 4.89 9.35 -18.42
CA ASP A 68 4.42 10.73 -18.58
C ASP A 68 5.39 11.75 -17.98
N LEU A 69 5.99 11.47 -16.83
CA LEU A 69 7.05 12.30 -16.24
C LEU A 69 8.32 12.29 -17.09
N ARG A 70 8.66 11.17 -17.73
CA ARG A 70 9.79 11.08 -18.67
C ARG A 70 9.54 11.92 -19.92
N ARG A 71 8.33 11.84 -20.49
CA ARG A 71 7.92 12.60 -21.67
C ARG A 71 7.80 14.10 -21.40
N TRP A 72 7.22 14.47 -20.26
CA TRP A 72 7.09 15.85 -19.78
C TRP A 72 6.45 16.84 -20.77
N SER A 73 5.42 16.38 -21.48
CA SER A 73 4.66 17.20 -22.44
C SER A 73 3.84 18.29 -21.75
N ALA A 74 3.26 19.20 -22.54
CA ALA A 74 2.33 20.20 -22.01
C ALA A 74 1.16 19.58 -21.23
N ARG A 75 0.60 18.47 -21.74
CA ARG A 75 -0.48 17.73 -21.05
C ARG A 75 0.00 17.14 -19.72
N ASP A 76 1.20 16.56 -19.70
CA ASP A 76 1.77 15.97 -18.48
C ASP A 76 1.97 17.04 -17.40
N LYS A 77 2.49 18.20 -17.79
CA LYS A 77 2.63 19.36 -16.90
C LYS A 77 1.31 19.89 -16.39
N THR A 78 0.28 20.00 -17.24
CA THR A 78 -1.07 20.41 -16.82
C THR A 78 -1.62 19.49 -15.75
N ARG A 79 -1.41 18.17 -15.89
CA ARG A 79 -1.84 17.21 -14.88
C ARG A 79 -1.07 17.37 -13.57
N VAL A 80 0.26 17.53 -13.61
CA VAL A 80 1.05 17.79 -12.39
C VAL A 80 0.60 19.10 -11.74
N GLN A 81 0.35 20.14 -12.54
CA GLN A 81 -0.17 21.43 -12.07
C GLN A 81 -1.53 21.30 -11.40
N GLN A 82 -2.43 20.48 -11.94
CA GLN A 82 -3.76 20.23 -11.35
C GLN A 82 -3.63 19.65 -9.95
N TRP A 83 -2.90 18.54 -9.81
CA TRP A 83 -2.81 17.79 -8.55
C TRP A 83 -1.91 18.44 -7.50
N PHE A 84 -0.84 19.13 -7.92
CA PHE A 84 0.21 19.61 -7.02
C PHE A 84 0.40 21.13 -7.04
N GLY A 85 -0.36 21.87 -7.86
CA GLY A 85 -0.30 23.34 -7.90
C GLY A 85 0.99 23.91 -8.49
N ARG A 86 1.89 23.06 -8.97
CA ARG A 86 3.17 23.42 -9.57
C ARG A 86 3.56 22.36 -10.59
N SER A 87 4.36 22.75 -11.58
CA SER A 87 4.82 21.85 -12.66
C SER A 87 6.27 22.15 -13.08
N ASP A 88 7.08 22.56 -12.10
CA ASP A 88 8.52 22.81 -12.27
C ASP A 88 9.36 21.52 -12.23
N GLU A 89 10.64 21.64 -12.58
CA GLU A 89 11.57 20.50 -12.64
C GLU A 89 11.82 19.87 -11.26
N GLY A 90 11.78 20.64 -10.16
CA GLY A 90 11.92 20.09 -8.82
C GLY A 90 10.76 19.15 -8.47
N THR A 91 9.54 19.56 -8.84
CA THR A 91 8.34 18.73 -8.70
C THR A 91 8.43 17.46 -9.54
N ARG A 92 8.90 17.58 -10.79
CA ARG A 92 9.14 16.43 -11.68
C ARG A 92 10.11 15.43 -11.07
N ILE A 93 11.25 15.91 -10.57
CA ILE A 93 12.29 15.06 -9.94
C ILE A 93 11.72 14.35 -8.71
N ARG A 94 11.01 15.08 -7.84
CA ARG A 94 10.37 14.53 -6.64
C ARG A 94 9.39 13.42 -6.99
N LEU A 95 8.50 13.65 -7.97
CA LEU A 95 7.54 12.64 -8.43
C LEU A 95 8.24 11.47 -9.10
N THR A 96 9.25 11.71 -9.92
CA THR A 96 9.98 10.63 -10.60
C THR A 96 10.64 9.70 -9.59
N HIS A 97 11.41 10.24 -8.64
CA HIS A 97 12.06 9.44 -7.60
C HIS A 97 11.04 8.73 -6.71
N GLY A 98 10.00 9.46 -6.29
CA GLY A 98 8.95 8.93 -5.42
C GLY A 98 8.15 7.79 -6.06
N LEU A 99 7.68 7.97 -7.30
CA LEU A 99 6.94 6.95 -8.04
C LEU A 99 7.82 5.75 -8.40
N THR A 100 9.12 5.95 -8.67
CA THR A 100 10.06 4.84 -8.85
C THR A 100 10.20 4.00 -7.57
N ALA A 101 10.28 4.64 -6.41
CA ALA A 101 10.34 3.90 -5.14
C ALA A 101 9.00 3.20 -4.82
N ILE A 102 7.86 3.87 -5.08
CA ILE A 102 6.52 3.27 -4.91
C ILE A 102 6.35 2.03 -5.78
N VAL A 103 6.72 2.08 -7.07
CA VAL A 103 6.60 0.90 -7.94
C VAL A 103 7.53 -0.24 -7.51
N GLY A 104 8.72 0.09 -7.00
CA GLY A 104 9.64 -0.89 -6.42
C GLY A 104 9.01 -1.62 -5.25
N ALA A 105 8.56 -0.86 -4.24
CA ALA A 105 7.90 -1.42 -3.06
C ALA A 105 6.63 -2.21 -3.43
N LEU A 106 5.77 -1.67 -4.31
CA LEU A 106 4.56 -2.38 -4.77
C LEU A 106 4.90 -3.74 -5.41
N LYS A 107 5.96 -3.84 -6.22
CA LYS A 107 6.37 -5.10 -6.87
C LYS A 107 6.90 -6.14 -5.88
N GLU A 108 7.45 -5.69 -4.75
CA GLU A 108 7.95 -6.57 -3.70
C GLU A 108 6.85 -7.04 -2.73
N LEU A 109 5.68 -6.40 -2.74
CA LEU A 109 4.55 -6.86 -1.93
C LEU A 109 4.05 -8.24 -2.38
N THR A 110 3.97 -9.12 -1.39
CA THR A 110 3.40 -10.46 -1.46
C THR A 110 2.19 -10.57 -0.52
N GLY A 111 1.51 -11.71 -0.51
CA GLY A 111 0.42 -11.98 0.42
C GLY A 111 0.81 -11.94 1.91
N PHE A 112 2.11 -11.90 2.24
CA PHE A 112 2.62 -11.82 3.61
C PHE A 112 2.72 -10.39 4.14
N ASN A 113 2.76 -9.39 3.25
CA ASN A 113 2.85 -7.99 3.64
C ASN A 113 1.50 -7.45 4.15
N PHE A 114 0.41 -8.21 3.97
CA PHE A 114 -0.93 -7.81 4.38
C PHE A 114 -1.36 -8.55 5.64
N THR A 115 -1.71 -7.79 6.69
CA THR A 115 -2.23 -8.34 7.94
C THR A 115 -3.60 -7.79 8.24
N ARG A 116 -4.43 -8.58 8.94
CA ARG A 116 -5.62 -8.05 9.59
C ARG A 116 -5.21 -6.97 10.58
N TRP A 117 -5.93 -5.85 10.58
CA TRP A 117 -5.78 -4.87 11.66
C TRP A 117 -6.29 -5.48 12.97
N ASP A 118 -5.43 -5.43 13.98
CA ASP A 118 -5.74 -5.82 15.36
C ASP A 118 -5.06 -4.80 16.29
N SER A 119 -5.88 -4.14 17.11
CA SER A 119 -5.43 -3.09 18.04
C SER A 119 -4.38 -3.60 19.02
N GLY A 120 -4.39 -4.89 19.37
CA GLY A 120 -3.38 -5.51 20.25
C GLY A 120 -2.02 -5.69 19.57
N ARG A 121 -1.99 -6.00 18.27
CA ARG A 121 -0.75 -6.21 17.49
C ARG A 121 -0.11 -4.91 17.02
N TYR A 122 -0.89 -3.88 16.70
CA TYR A 122 -0.33 -2.59 16.26
C TYR A 122 0.43 -1.86 17.37
N ALA A 123 0.09 -2.12 18.64
CA ALA A 123 0.88 -1.64 19.78
C ALA A 123 2.33 -2.17 19.77
N TYR A 124 2.58 -3.35 19.18
CA TYR A 124 3.90 -3.98 19.12
C TYR A 124 4.78 -3.50 17.95
N ILE A 125 4.19 -2.97 16.87
CA ILE A 125 4.94 -2.49 15.69
C ILE A 125 5.56 -1.09 15.97
N GLY A 126 5.36 -0.52 17.17
CA GLY A 126 5.98 0.74 17.59
C GLY A 126 5.39 1.98 16.91
N CYS A 127 4.27 1.81 16.22
CA CYS A 127 3.57 2.86 15.50
C CYS A 127 2.46 3.35 16.41
N VAL A 128 2.52 4.60 16.85
CA VAL A 128 1.41 5.23 17.57
C VAL A 128 0.24 5.30 16.59
N PRO A 129 -0.93 4.68 16.88
CA PRO A 129 -2.08 4.77 16.00
C PRO A 129 -2.45 6.24 15.78
N ASN A 130 -2.82 6.59 14.54
CA ASN A 130 -3.43 7.88 14.27
C ASN A 130 -4.65 8.03 15.20
N PRO A 131 -4.77 9.10 16.01
CA PRO A 131 -5.93 9.30 16.88
C PRO A 131 -7.25 9.43 16.11
N ASN A 132 -7.18 9.69 14.80
CA ASN A 132 -8.34 9.68 13.91
C ASN A 132 -8.57 8.28 13.33
N THR A 133 -9.65 7.63 13.76
CA THR A 133 -9.99 6.24 13.40
C THR A 133 -11.20 6.14 12.47
N SER A 134 -11.85 7.27 12.14
CA SER A 134 -13.04 7.27 11.28
C SER A 134 -12.62 7.17 9.81
N GLY A 135 -13.16 6.17 9.10
CA GLY A 135 -12.94 5.98 7.66
C GLY A 135 -11.58 5.40 7.27
N VAL A 136 -10.81 4.88 8.23
CA VAL A 136 -9.52 4.23 7.96
C VAL A 136 -9.77 2.85 7.37
N VAL A 137 -9.35 2.65 6.11
CA VAL A 137 -9.50 1.39 5.39
C VAL A 137 -8.21 0.56 5.43
N ALA A 138 -7.05 1.20 5.45
CA ALA A 138 -5.77 0.55 5.64
C ALA A 138 -4.86 1.46 6.47
N SER A 139 -3.75 0.92 6.95
CA SER A 139 -2.75 1.71 7.66
C SER A 139 -1.39 1.05 7.64
N VAL A 140 -0.34 1.84 7.42
CA VAL A 140 1.05 1.40 7.51
C VAL A 140 1.82 2.09 8.63
N CYS A 141 3.00 1.56 8.90
CA CYS A 141 3.99 2.21 9.74
C CYS A 141 5.10 2.79 8.87
N ALA A 142 5.20 4.11 8.77
CA ALA A 142 6.21 4.74 7.91
C ALA A 142 7.66 4.25 8.12
N PRO A 143 8.14 3.95 9.36
CA PRO A 143 9.47 3.36 9.58
C PRO A 143 9.63 1.89 9.18
N ASP A 144 8.55 1.14 8.92
CA ASP A 144 8.62 -0.26 8.51
C ASP A 144 8.95 -0.39 7.03
N THR A 145 10.22 -0.13 6.70
CA THR A 145 10.77 -0.24 5.35
C THR A 145 11.38 -1.63 5.08
N ALA A 146 11.42 -2.49 6.10
CA ALA A 146 12.01 -3.83 5.98
C ALA A 146 10.97 -4.85 5.53
N THR A 147 9.71 -4.68 5.96
CA THR A 147 8.63 -5.61 5.63
C THR A 147 7.48 -4.94 4.89
N HIS A 148 7.42 -3.60 4.84
CA HIS A 148 6.34 -2.84 4.20
C HIS A 148 4.95 -3.40 4.57
N THR A 149 4.72 -3.62 5.87
CA THR A 149 3.48 -4.23 6.36
C THR A 149 2.31 -3.26 6.24
N ILE A 150 1.23 -3.72 5.62
CA ILE A 150 -0.03 -3.00 5.45
C ILE A 150 -1.10 -3.70 6.29
N ALA A 151 -1.65 -2.99 7.27
CA ALA A 151 -2.84 -3.48 7.97
C ALA A 151 -4.11 -3.13 7.25
N ILE A 152 -4.99 -4.12 7.18
CA ILE A 152 -6.26 -4.06 6.51
C ILE A 152 -7.36 -3.93 7.56
N HIS A 153 -8.12 -2.84 7.48
CA HIS A 153 -9.30 -2.62 8.33
C HIS A 153 -10.55 -3.24 7.70
N PRO A 154 -11.61 -3.49 8.49
CA PRO A 154 -12.83 -4.11 7.98
C PRO A 154 -13.45 -3.40 6.77
N ASP A 155 -13.40 -2.06 6.72
CA ASP A 155 -14.01 -1.28 5.64
C ASP A 155 -13.34 -1.51 4.28
N PHE A 156 -12.04 -1.85 4.26
CA PHE A 156 -11.31 -2.23 3.05
C PHE A 156 -11.97 -3.40 2.31
N CYS A 157 -12.51 -4.35 3.08
CA CYS A 157 -13.07 -5.60 2.57
C CYS A 157 -14.35 -5.42 1.76
N THR A 158 -14.91 -4.20 1.75
CA THR A 158 -16.09 -3.83 0.98
C THR A 158 -15.82 -2.69 -0.01
N MET A 159 -14.56 -2.27 -0.13
CA MET A 159 -14.16 -1.29 -1.12
C MET A 159 -14.31 -1.84 -2.54
N ARG A 160 -14.52 -0.94 -3.48
CA ARG A 160 -14.43 -1.26 -4.90
C ARG A 160 -12.97 -1.56 -5.27
N ASP A 161 -12.78 -2.56 -6.11
CA ASP A 161 -11.47 -2.91 -6.67
C ASP A 161 -10.78 -1.69 -7.29
N PHE A 162 -11.53 -0.91 -8.08
CA PHE A 162 -10.98 0.20 -8.85
C PHE A 162 -12.01 1.30 -9.13
N SER A 163 -11.55 2.56 -9.17
CA SER A 163 -12.30 3.70 -9.68
C SER A 163 -11.34 4.78 -10.17
N TRP A 164 -11.74 5.52 -11.20
CA TRP A 164 -10.97 6.66 -11.73
C TRP A 164 -11.14 7.92 -10.89
N GLU A 165 -12.23 8.03 -10.12
CA GLU A 165 -12.65 9.29 -9.48
C GLU A 165 -12.79 9.16 -7.96
N LYS A 166 -12.97 7.93 -7.47
CA LYS A 166 -13.22 7.63 -6.05
C LYS A 166 -12.14 6.71 -5.52
N ASP A 167 -12.03 6.65 -4.21
CA ASP A 167 -11.11 5.72 -3.59
C ASP A 167 -11.50 4.27 -3.88
N SER A 168 -10.49 3.43 -3.98
CA SER A 168 -10.58 2.02 -4.36
C SER A 168 -9.40 1.26 -3.77
N ILE A 169 -9.45 -0.06 -3.83
CA ILE A 169 -8.34 -0.89 -3.37
C ILE A 169 -7.02 -0.47 -4.06
N VAL A 170 -7.06 -0.22 -5.37
CA VAL A 170 -5.89 0.24 -6.13
C VAL A 170 -5.35 1.59 -5.61
N SER A 171 -6.23 2.57 -5.35
CA SER A 171 -5.79 3.89 -4.85
C SER A 171 -5.20 3.75 -3.43
N THR A 172 -5.84 2.95 -2.58
CA THR A 172 -5.39 2.69 -1.22
C THR A 172 -4.01 2.03 -1.21
N LEU A 173 -3.74 1.05 -2.09
CA LEU A 173 -2.39 0.46 -2.16
C LEU A 173 -1.31 1.49 -2.51
N ILE A 174 -1.59 2.40 -3.44
CA ILE A 174 -0.64 3.48 -3.80
C ILE A 174 -0.48 4.46 -2.63
N HIS A 175 -1.58 4.82 -1.98
CA HIS A 175 -1.62 5.68 -0.78
C HIS A 175 -0.74 5.10 0.33
N GLU A 176 -1.01 3.87 0.76
CA GLU A 176 -0.30 3.22 1.86
C GLU A 176 1.19 3.05 1.54
N VAL A 177 1.54 2.63 0.32
CA VAL A 177 2.94 2.46 -0.06
C VAL A 177 3.67 3.81 -0.11
N SER A 178 2.98 4.91 -0.42
CA SER A 178 3.60 6.25 -0.44
C SER A 178 4.03 6.76 0.95
N HIS A 179 3.46 6.20 2.03
CA HIS A 179 3.78 6.59 3.41
C HIS A 179 5.13 6.07 3.91
N PHE A 180 5.63 4.97 3.35
CA PHE A 180 6.91 4.40 3.80
C PHE A 180 8.06 5.39 3.62
N ARG A 181 9.01 5.40 4.57
CA ARG A 181 10.10 6.39 4.59
C ARG A 181 11.08 6.23 3.44
N ASP A 182 11.23 5.03 2.92
CA ASP A 182 12.06 4.70 1.76
C ASP A 182 11.34 4.93 0.42
N THR A 183 10.05 5.30 0.44
CA THR A 183 9.30 5.72 -0.75
C THR A 183 9.21 7.24 -0.84
N MET A 184 8.03 7.82 -0.55
CA MET A 184 7.81 9.27 -0.56
C MET A 184 7.66 9.85 0.86
N GLY A 185 7.44 9.02 1.87
CA GLY A 185 7.22 9.44 3.25
C GLY A 185 6.04 10.40 3.42
N THR A 186 5.01 10.26 2.58
CA THR A 186 3.83 11.13 2.55
C THR A 186 3.07 11.13 3.89
N LYS A 187 2.14 12.05 4.03
CA LYS A 187 1.23 12.19 5.17
C LYS A 187 -0.20 12.32 4.69
N ASP A 188 -1.14 12.23 5.63
CA ASP A 188 -2.55 12.47 5.40
C ASP A 188 -2.90 13.93 5.74
N HIS A 189 -2.61 14.83 4.82
CA HIS A 189 -2.97 16.24 4.95
C HIS A 189 -4.41 16.52 4.51
N ARG A 190 -4.89 15.77 3.52
CA ARG A 190 -6.26 15.81 3.00
C ARG A 190 -6.69 14.41 2.57
N TYR A 191 -7.90 14.05 2.96
CA TYR A 191 -8.50 12.75 2.68
C TYR A 191 -9.43 12.80 1.46
N TYR A 192 -9.58 11.64 0.84
CA TYR A 192 -10.39 11.34 -0.34
C TYR A 192 -9.81 11.96 -1.61
N MET A 193 -9.60 11.13 -2.63
CA MET A 193 -8.98 11.58 -3.89
C MET A 193 -9.74 12.74 -4.55
N ASN A 194 -11.07 12.71 -4.53
CA ASN A 194 -11.90 13.72 -5.19
C ASN A 194 -11.76 15.11 -4.53
N GLU A 195 -11.50 15.15 -3.22
CA GLU A 195 -11.26 16.39 -2.48
C GLU A 195 -9.82 16.91 -2.68
N CYS A 196 -8.91 16.03 -3.15
CA CYS A 196 -7.51 16.35 -3.37
C CYS A 196 -7.21 16.99 -4.74
N VAL A 197 -8.14 16.94 -5.71
CA VAL A 197 -7.93 17.44 -7.09
C VAL A 197 -7.50 18.91 -7.11
N ASN A 198 -8.05 19.74 -6.21
CA ASN A 198 -7.72 21.16 -6.12
C ASN A 198 -6.73 21.49 -5.00
N PHE A 199 -6.31 20.50 -4.22
CA PHE A 199 -5.45 20.74 -3.05
C PHE A 199 -4.13 21.38 -3.45
N GLY A 200 -3.57 20.97 -4.59
CA GLY A 200 -2.39 21.60 -5.17
C GLY A 200 -2.56 23.11 -5.34
N SER A 201 -3.70 23.59 -5.80
CA SER A 201 -3.94 25.03 -5.99
C SER A 201 -4.04 25.82 -4.68
N GLU A 202 -4.44 25.15 -3.59
CA GLU A 202 -4.63 25.75 -2.27
C GLU A 202 -3.33 25.74 -1.44
N ASP A 203 -2.67 24.58 -1.40
CA ASP A 203 -1.41 24.37 -0.70
C ASP A 203 -0.51 23.39 -1.48
N PRO A 204 0.29 23.91 -2.43
CA PRO A 204 1.20 23.09 -3.23
C PRO A 204 2.23 22.32 -2.39
N ASP A 205 2.64 22.84 -1.21
CA ASP A 205 3.67 22.22 -0.36
C ASP A 205 3.10 21.01 0.40
N LEU A 206 1.85 21.09 0.85
CA LEU A 206 1.18 19.94 1.44
C LEU A 206 0.72 18.93 0.40
N ALA A 207 0.22 19.37 -0.76
CA ALA A 207 -0.30 18.47 -1.79
C ALA A 207 0.75 17.49 -2.33
N ILE A 208 1.99 17.94 -2.56
CA ILE A 208 3.08 17.07 -3.03
C ILE A 208 3.56 16.07 -1.95
N ASN A 209 3.16 16.29 -0.70
CA ASN A 209 3.45 15.43 0.45
C ASN A 209 2.22 14.64 0.92
N ASN A 210 1.09 14.73 0.21
CA ASN A 210 -0.17 14.11 0.60
C ASN A 210 -0.37 12.75 -0.12
N ALA A 211 -0.65 11.70 0.64
CA ALA A 211 -0.78 10.34 0.10
C ALA A 211 -1.94 10.21 -0.91
N ASP A 212 -3.11 10.77 -0.61
CA ASP A 212 -4.26 10.76 -1.53
C ASP A 212 -4.05 11.62 -2.78
N SER A 213 -3.27 12.70 -2.69
CA SER A 213 -2.89 13.50 -3.87
C SER A 213 -1.96 12.71 -4.79
N VAL A 214 -1.02 11.93 -4.24
CA VAL A 214 -0.15 11.04 -5.03
C VAL A 214 -0.95 9.92 -5.67
N ALA A 215 -1.80 9.23 -4.91
CA ALA A 215 -2.67 8.18 -5.43
C ALA A 215 -3.61 8.69 -6.53
N GLY A 216 -4.23 9.85 -6.30
CA GLY A 216 -5.09 10.52 -7.27
C GLY A 216 -4.35 10.95 -8.54
N TYR A 217 -3.17 11.57 -8.42
CA TYR A 217 -2.31 11.88 -9.55
C TYR A 217 -1.94 10.63 -10.36
N VAL A 218 -1.78 9.47 -9.72
CA VAL A 218 -1.49 8.23 -10.42
C VAL A 218 -2.69 7.72 -11.19
N ILE A 219 -3.84 7.62 -10.54
CA ILE A 219 -4.96 6.88 -11.14
C ILE A 219 -5.89 7.75 -11.96
N TYR A 220 -6.11 9.03 -11.65
CA TYR A 220 -7.19 9.82 -12.26
C TYR A 220 -7.17 9.81 -13.80
N ASN A 221 -8.30 9.61 -14.49
CA ASN A 221 -8.31 9.45 -15.96
C ASN A 221 -8.85 10.67 -16.70
N GLU A 222 -8.18 11.81 -16.54
CA GLU A 222 -8.30 13.00 -17.39
C GLU A 222 -6.91 13.47 -17.87
#